data_AF-A0A3A9ESG6-F1
#
_entry.id   AF-A0A3A9ESG6-F1
#
_cell.length_a   1.000
_cell.length_b   1.000
_cell.length_c   1.000
_cell.angle_alpha   90.00
_cell.angle_beta   90.00
_cell.angle_gamma   90.00
#
_symmetry.space_group_name_H-M   'P 1'
#
loop_
_entity.id
_entity.type
_entity.pdbx_description
1 polymer ?
#
loop_
_entity_poly.entity_id
_entity_poly.type
_entity_poly.pdbx_seq_one_letter_code
_entity_poly.pdbx_strand_id
1 'polypeptide(L)'
;MLTVIHEGDIVNLNQQRRCEMTDISALRKCIEEKGMSITFVAERTGILRETLYNRMKTGDFKISEISALSQLLNLSRDERDTIFFAMKRE
;
A
#
# COMPACT_ATOMS: atom_id res chain seq x y z
N MET A 1 17.20 6.20 -27.12
CA MET A 1 17.11 5.94 -25.68
C MET A 1 15.66 5.61 -25.38
N LEU A 2 15.31 4.32 -25.42
CA LEU A 2 13.95 3.85 -25.16
C LEU A 2 13.85 3.53 -23.67
N THR A 3 13.01 4.27 -22.96
CA THR A 3 12.63 3.99 -21.58
C THR A 3 11.98 2.62 -21.53
N VAL A 4 12.64 1.69 -20.84
CA VAL A 4 12.12 0.35 -20.54
C VAL A 4 11.01 0.52 -19.51
N ILE A 5 9.78 0.67 -19.99
CA ILE A 5 8.58 0.52 -19.17
C ILE A 5 8.46 -0.98 -18.92
N HIS A 6 8.81 -1.43 -17.71
CA HIS A 6 8.52 -2.80 -17.30
C HIS A 6 7.00 -2.94 -17.18
N GLU A 7 6.41 -3.60 -18.17
CA GLU A 7 5.09 -4.19 -18.10
C GLU A 7 5.15 -5.28 -17.03
N GLY A 8 4.69 -4.97 -15.82
CA GLY A 8 4.75 -5.86 -14.66
C GLY A 8 3.44 -5.88 -13.90
N ASP A 9 2.72 -6.99 -14.10
CA ASP A 9 1.63 -7.53 -13.28
C ASP A 9 0.26 -6.84 -13.29
N ILE A 10 -0.55 -7.27 -14.26
CA ILE A 10 -2.00 -7.40 -14.07
C ILE A 10 -2.23 -8.59 -13.12
N VAL A 11 -2.20 -8.36 -11.81
CA VAL A 11 -2.78 -9.31 -10.84
C VAL A 11 -4.23 -8.93 -10.56
N ASN A 12 -5.12 -9.56 -11.34
CA ASN A 12 -6.51 -9.74 -10.97
C ASN A 12 -6.55 -10.78 -9.85
N LEU A 13 -6.88 -10.36 -8.63
CA LEU A 13 -7.41 -11.28 -7.64
C LEU A 13 -8.48 -10.57 -6.81
N ASN A 14 -9.71 -10.89 -7.17
CA ASN A 14 -10.89 -10.82 -6.32
C ASN A 14 -10.54 -11.09 -4.84
N GLN A 15 -10.59 -10.08 -3.97
CA GLN A 15 -10.88 -10.34 -2.57
C GLN A 15 -11.71 -9.23 -1.95
N GLN A 16 -13.01 -9.37 -2.13
CA GLN A 16 -13.98 -9.01 -1.12
C GLN A 16 -13.69 -9.82 0.16
N ARG A 17 -12.86 -9.28 1.06
CA ARG A 17 -12.87 -9.62 2.49
C ARG A 17 -12.76 -8.31 3.24
N ARG A 18 -13.92 -7.71 3.45
CA ARG A 18 -14.13 -6.59 4.35
C ARG A 18 -13.68 -7.03 5.74
N CYS A 19 -12.53 -6.53 6.19
CA CYS A 19 -12.12 -6.55 7.59
C CYS A 19 -11.37 -5.24 7.83
N GLU A 20 -11.93 -4.48 8.76
CA GLU A 20 -11.82 -3.04 8.90
C GLU A 20 -10.72 -2.71 9.91
N MET A 21 -9.56 -2.26 9.43
CA MET A 21 -8.65 -1.26 10.05
C MET A 21 -7.25 -1.41 9.44
N THR A 22 -6.90 -0.52 8.51
CA THR A 22 -5.50 -0.30 8.15
C THR A 22 -4.89 0.65 9.18
N ASP A 23 -3.76 0.27 9.76
CA ASP A 23 -2.99 1.12 10.66
C ASP A 23 -2.21 2.17 9.85
N ILE A 24 -2.89 3.28 9.56
CA ILE A 24 -2.35 4.41 8.79
C ILE A 24 -1.08 4.99 9.42
N SER A 25 -1.05 5.04 10.75
CA SER A 25 0.13 5.51 11.49
C SER A 25 1.32 4.58 11.30
N ALA A 26 1.11 3.26 11.34
CA ALA A 26 2.17 2.28 11.09
C ALA A 26 2.64 2.35 9.63
N LEU A 27 1.71 2.48 8.68
CA LEU A 27 2.03 2.65 7.26
C LEU A 27 2.91 3.89 7.03
N ARG A 28 2.52 5.05 7.58
CA ARG A 28 3.30 6.29 7.45
C ARG A 28 4.69 6.15 8.07
N LYS A 29 4.77 5.57 9.26
CA LYS A 29 6.04 5.32 9.93
C LYS A 29 6.95 4.42 9.09
N CYS A 30 6.42 3.36 8.50
CA CYS A 30 7.17 2.50 7.59
C CYS A 30 7.70 3.26 6.36
N ILE A 31 6.88 4.13 5.76
CA ILE A 31 7.30 4.99 4.63
C ILE A 31 8.46 5.92 5.06
N GLU A 32 8.34 6.55 6.23
CA GLU A 32 9.35 7.46 6.78
C GLU A 32 10.64 6.72 7.18
N GLU A 33 10.56 5.54 7.80
CA GLU A 33 11.72 4.71 8.16
C GLU A 33 12.50 4.24 6.93
N LYS A 34 11.83 4.04 5.80
CA LYS A 34 12.47 3.71 4.52
C LYS A 34 13.02 4.95 3.79
N GLY A 35 12.85 6.16 4.35
CA GLY A 35 13.28 7.41 3.74
C GLY A 35 12.50 7.79 2.48
N MET A 36 11.31 7.22 2.30
CA MET A 36 10.46 7.50 1.14
C MET A 36 9.41 8.55 1.48
N SER A 37 8.97 9.31 0.48
CA SER A 37 7.84 10.24 0.64
C SER A 37 6.55 9.59 0.18
N ILE A 38 5.43 9.91 0.82
CA ILE A 38 4.08 9.47 0.41
C ILE A 38 3.83 9.81 -1.07
N THR A 39 4.29 10.96 -1.54
CA THR A 39 4.18 11.38 -2.94
C THR A 39 4.94 10.45 -3.89
N PHE A 40 6.19 10.11 -3.54
CA PHE A 40 7.01 9.19 -4.31
C PHE A 40 6.38 7.79 -4.37
N VAL A 41 5.86 7.34 -3.23
CA VAL A 41 5.15 6.07 -3.13
C VAL A 41 3.92 6.07 -4.03
N ALA A 42 3.09 7.12 -3.98
CA ALA A 42 1.91 7.27 -4.81
C ALA A 42 2.24 7.22 -6.31
N GLU A 43 3.27 7.95 -6.75
CA GLU A 43 3.73 7.95 -8.14
C GLU A 43 4.21 6.57 -8.59
N ARG A 44 4.94 5.85 -7.73
CA ARG A 44 5.49 4.53 -8.05
C ARG A 44 4.44 3.42 -8.03
N THR A 45 3.42 3.54 -7.19
CA THR A 45 2.29 2.59 -7.15
C THR A 45 1.19 2.91 -8.15
N GLY A 46 1.28 4.05 -8.86
CA GLY A 46 0.25 4.50 -9.80
C GLY A 46 -1.03 4.99 -9.12
N ILE A 47 -0.95 5.40 -7.86
CA ILE A 47 -2.09 5.94 -7.10
C ILE A 47 -1.98 7.46 -7.12
N LEU A 48 -3.08 8.14 -7.39
CA LEU A 48 -3.13 9.60 -7.27
C LEU A 48 -2.93 9.99 -5.80
N ARG A 49 -2.11 11.03 -5.54
CA ARG A 49 -1.87 11.50 -4.15
C ARG A 49 -3.18 11.72 -3.39
N GLU A 50 -4.19 12.30 -4.06
CA GLU A 50 -5.48 12.59 -3.45
C GLU A 50 -6.24 11.32 -3.07
N THR A 51 -6.20 10.31 -3.95
CA THR A 51 -6.76 8.98 -3.66
C THR A 51 -6.04 8.35 -2.48
N LEU A 52 -4.70 8.44 -2.43
CA LEU A 52 -3.91 7.90 -1.33
C LEU A 52 -4.22 8.59 0.00
N TYR A 53 -4.36 9.93 0.01
CA TYR A 53 -4.80 10.68 1.20
C TYR A 53 -6.22 10.29 1.64
N ASN A 54 -7.14 10.10 0.68
CA ASN A 54 -8.49 9.63 1.00
C ASN A 54 -8.48 8.21 1.59
N ARG A 55 -7.68 7.28 1.02
CA ARG A 55 -7.50 5.93 1.57
C ARG A 55 -6.84 5.96 2.94
N MET A 56 -5.87 6.84 3.16
CA MET A 56 -5.27 7.05 4.47
C MET A 56 -6.27 7.64 5.49
N LYS A 57 -7.34 8.28 5.05
CA LYS A 57 -8.38 8.79 5.95
C LYS A 57 -9.44 7.72 6.24
N THR A 58 -9.82 6.93 5.25
CA THR A 58 -10.88 5.92 5.37
C THR A 58 -10.38 4.53 5.76
N GLY A 59 -9.08 4.25 5.61
CA GLY A 59 -8.49 2.93 5.82
C GLY A 59 -8.82 1.91 4.72
N ASP A 60 -9.40 2.36 3.61
CA ASP A 60 -9.90 1.48 2.55
C ASP A 60 -8.88 1.41 1.42
N PHE A 61 -7.99 0.42 1.45
CA PHE A 61 -6.99 0.19 0.40
C PHE A 61 -7.38 -1.00 -0.47
N LYS A 62 -7.20 -0.90 -1.79
CA LYS A 62 -7.34 -2.07 -2.68
C LYS A 62 -6.14 -2.99 -2.53
N ILE A 63 -6.34 -4.28 -2.73
CA ILE A 63 -5.27 -5.30 -2.65
C ILE A 63 -4.13 -5.01 -3.64
N SER A 64 -4.46 -4.52 -4.85
CA SER A 64 -3.45 -4.11 -5.83
C SER A 64 -2.57 -2.98 -5.30
N GLU A 65 -3.17 -2.01 -4.60
CA GLU A 65 -2.46 -0.89 -3.97
C GLU A 65 -1.59 -1.42 -2.82
N ILE A 66 -2.14 -2.26 -1.95
CA ILE A 66 -1.41 -2.88 -0.83
C ILE A 66 -0.22 -3.69 -1.32
N SER A 67 -0.40 -4.50 -2.38
CA SER A 67 0.67 -5.31 -2.96
C SER A 67 1.77 -4.44 -3.57
N ALA A 68 1.40 -3.39 -4.32
CA ALA A 68 2.35 -2.44 -4.88
C ALA A 68 3.12 -1.68 -3.79
N LEU A 69 2.42 -1.24 -2.74
CA LEU A 69 3.04 -0.62 -1.56
C LEU A 69 4.00 -1.58 -0.86
N SER A 70 3.56 -2.82 -0.62
CA SER A 70 4.38 -3.85 0.01
C SER A 70 5.63 -4.17 -0.80
N GLN A 71 5.52 -4.25 -2.12
CA GLN A 71 6.67 -4.48 -3.00
C GLN A 71 7.61 -3.26 -3.02
N LEU A 72 7.07 -2.05 -3.08
CA LEU A 72 7.87 -0.83 -3.13
C LEU A 72 8.64 -0.58 -1.82
N LEU A 73 7.96 -0.77 -0.69
CA LEU A 73 8.56 -0.63 0.65
C LEU A 73 9.38 -1.86 1.06
N ASN A 74 9.35 -2.91 0.24
CA ASN A 74 9.95 -4.21 0.50
C ASN A 74 9.52 -4.78 1.87
N LEU A 75 8.21 -4.70 2.15
CA LEU A 75 7.59 -5.20 3.37
C LEU A 75 7.43 -6.72 3.28
N SER A 76 7.73 -7.39 4.39
CA SER A 76 7.45 -8.82 4.51
C SER A 76 5.95 -9.07 4.62
N ARG A 77 5.53 -10.29 4.30
CA ARG A 77 4.11 -10.69 4.34
C ARG A 77 3.50 -10.45 5.73
N ASP A 78 4.28 -10.66 6.80
CA ASP A 78 3.93 -10.41 8.20
C ASP A 78 3.80 -8.91 8.54
N GLU A 79 4.73 -8.07 8.08
CA GLU A 79 4.67 -6.62 8.28
C GLU A 79 3.46 -6.01 7.58
N ARG A 80 3.20 -6.43 6.34
CA ARG A 80 2.01 -6.01 5.59
C ARG A 80 0.74 -6.48 6.30
N ASP A 81 0.70 -7.70 6.83
CA ASP A 81 -0.44 -8.18 7.59
C ASP A 81 -0.66 -7.34 8.86
N THR A 82 0.42 -7.02 9.56
CA THR A 82 0.38 -6.16 10.75
C THR A 82 -0.11 -4.74 10.45
N ILE A 83 0.18 -4.20 9.25
CA ILE A 83 -0.23 -2.84 8.88
C ILE A 83 -1.64 -2.79 8.28
N PHE A 84 -1.98 -3.72 7.38
CA PHE A 84 -3.23 -3.69 6.61
C PHE A 84 -4.32 -4.61 7.15
N PHE A 85 -3.93 -5.63 7.92
CA PHE A 85 -4.82 -6.62 8.53
C PHE A 85 -4.65 -6.62 10.06
N ALA A 86 -4.35 -5.45 10.65
CA ALA A 86 -4.29 -5.27 12.10
C ALA A 86 -5.63 -5.65 12.74
N MET A 87 -5.83 -6.94 13.04
CA MET A 87 -6.97 -7.39 13.79
C MET A 87 -6.87 -6.77 15.18
N LYS A 88 -7.83 -5.92 15.52
CA LYS A 88 -8.15 -5.67 16.93
C LYS A 88 -8.32 -7.05 17.59
N ARG A 89 -7.38 -7.44 18.44
CA ARG A 89 -7.70 -8.41 19.48
C ARG A 89 -8.55 -7.65 20.49
N GLU A 90 -9.84 -7.98 20.49
CA GLU A 90 -10.80 -7.54 21.52
C GLU A 90 -10.33 -7.94 22.92
#